data_AF-A0A973BE06-F1
#
_entry.id   AF-A0A973BE06-F1
#
_cell.length_a   1.000
_cell.length_b   1.000
_cell.length_c   1.000
_cell.angle_alpha   90.00
_cell.angle_beta   90.00
_cell.angle_gamma   90.00
#
_symmetry.space_group_name_H-M   'P 1'
#
loop_
_entity.id
_entity.type
_entity.pdbx_description
1 polymer ?
#
loop_
_entity_poly.entity_id
_entity_poly.type
_entity_poly.pdbx_seq_one_letter_code
_entity_poly.pdbx_strand_id
1 'polypeptide(L)'
;MELKHVRHFYNRFGFGLITNSRNHKLEEFSREKLAEAFFEASSELTPLQIATGELEKYIEKNAMADRKTLRNLIKKSNGLIRDYNYAWLERMGNTEALLREKMTLFWANHFVCRDNNIVHLQQYNNILREHAFGDF
;
A
#
# COMPACT_ATOMS: atom_id res chain seq x y z
N MET A 1 -15.54 17.79 -18.56
CA MET A 1 -14.73 18.50 -17.53
C MET A 1 -13.41 18.95 -18.16
N GLU A 2 -12.88 20.14 -17.86
CA GLU A 2 -11.56 20.54 -18.39
C GLU A 2 -10.44 19.60 -17.89
N LEU A 3 -9.46 19.29 -18.74
CA LEU A 3 -8.33 18.41 -18.44
C LEU A 3 -7.57 18.80 -17.16
N LYS A 4 -7.46 20.11 -16.89
CA LYS A 4 -6.81 20.63 -15.68
C LYS A 4 -7.50 20.15 -14.39
N HIS A 5 -8.83 20.06 -14.39
CA HIS A 5 -9.61 19.61 -13.25
C HIS A 5 -9.48 18.10 -13.06
N VAL A 6 -9.46 17.34 -14.16
CA VAL A 6 -9.23 15.89 -14.11
C VAL A 6 -7.84 15.61 -13.54
N ARG A 7 -6.80 16.27 -14.04
CA ARG A 7 -5.44 16.13 -13.50
C ARG A 7 -5.37 16.50 -12.02
N HIS A 8 -6.01 17.60 -11.62
CA HIS A 8 -6.08 17.98 -10.22
C HIS A 8 -6.75 16.88 -9.37
N PHE A 9 -7.85 16.32 -9.85
CA PHE A 9 -8.58 15.26 -9.17
C PHE A 9 -7.69 14.02 -8.96
N TYR A 10 -7.04 13.52 -10.01
CA TYR A 10 -6.15 12.36 -9.91
C TYR A 10 -4.94 12.61 -9.00
N ASN A 11 -4.39 13.82 -8.99
CA ASN A 11 -3.34 14.20 -8.03
C ASN A 11 -3.84 14.24 -6.59
N ARG A 12 -5.14 14.52 -6.36
CA ARG A 12 -5.75 14.57 -5.02
C ARG A 12 -6.23 13.22 -4.53
N PHE A 13 -6.80 12.38 -5.38
CA PHE A 13 -7.36 11.07 -5.00
C PHE A 13 -6.42 9.88 -5.26
N GLY A 14 -5.37 10.06 -6.05
CA GLY A 14 -4.35 9.03 -6.32
C GLY A 14 -2.94 9.61 -6.37
N PHE A 15 -2.09 9.00 -7.18
CA PHE A 15 -0.68 9.37 -7.36
C PHE A 15 -0.42 10.10 -8.69
N GLY A 16 -1.49 10.67 -9.27
CA GLY A 16 -1.48 11.27 -10.60
C GLY A 16 -2.22 10.42 -11.62
N LEU A 17 -2.22 10.88 -12.88
CA LEU A 17 -2.85 10.18 -13.99
C LEU A 17 -1.98 8.99 -14.37
N ILE A 18 -2.48 7.78 -14.13
CA ILE A 18 -1.83 6.55 -14.56
C ILE A 18 -2.28 6.26 -15.99
N THR A 19 -1.35 6.34 -16.92
CA THR A 19 -1.59 6.19 -18.37
C THR A 19 -1.97 4.76 -18.77
N ASN A 20 -1.70 3.79 -17.90
CA ASN A 20 -1.95 2.37 -18.14
C ASN A 20 -3.38 1.97 -17.76
N SER A 21 -4.05 2.77 -16.93
CA SER A 21 -5.45 2.59 -16.55
C SER A 21 -6.31 3.19 -17.65
N ARG A 22 -7.12 2.35 -18.29
CA ARG A 22 -8.04 2.63 -19.39
C ARG A 22 -8.42 4.11 -19.53
N ASN A 23 -8.05 4.69 -20.68
CA ASN A 23 -8.50 5.98 -21.19
C ASN A 23 -10.03 5.98 -21.41
N HIS A 24 -10.80 5.95 -20.32
CA HIS A 24 -12.24 6.15 -20.35
C HIS A 24 -12.47 7.65 -20.43
N LYS A 25 -12.56 8.19 -21.65
CA LYS A 25 -13.15 9.51 -21.98
C LYS A 25 -13.34 10.43 -20.76
N LEU A 26 -12.23 10.88 -20.18
CA LEU A 26 -12.21 11.58 -18.88
C LEU A 26 -13.00 12.90 -18.93
N GLU A 27 -13.28 13.38 -20.14
CA GLU A 27 -14.02 14.58 -20.44
C GLU A 27 -15.54 14.44 -20.24
N GLU A 28 -16.10 13.21 -20.29
CA GLU A 28 -17.54 12.94 -20.19
C GLU A 28 -18.04 12.76 -18.73
N PHE A 29 -17.14 12.59 -17.76
CA PHE A 29 -17.53 12.39 -16.36
C PHE A 29 -17.70 13.70 -15.60
N SER A 30 -18.72 13.75 -14.73
CA SER A 30 -18.82 14.78 -13.68
C SER A 30 -17.84 14.45 -12.53
N ARG A 31 -17.57 15.41 -11.63
CA ARG A 31 -16.64 15.20 -10.51
C ARG A 31 -17.16 14.13 -9.55
N GLU A 32 -18.47 14.09 -9.37
CA GLU A 32 -19.19 13.19 -8.48
C GLU A 32 -19.04 11.75 -8.99
N LYS A 33 -19.28 11.52 -10.29
CA LYS A 33 -19.08 10.20 -10.92
C LYS A 33 -17.63 9.73 -10.86
N LEU A 34 -16.66 10.64 -11.00
CA LEU A 34 -15.24 10.28 -10.82
C LEU A 34 -14.95 9.87 -9.38
N ALA A 35 -15.51 10.58 -8.39
CA ALA A 35 -15.34 10.20 -7.00
C ALA A 35 -15.95 8.82 -6.71
N GLU A 36 -17.19 8.58 -7.15
CA GLU A 36 -17.85 7.27 -7.06
C GLU A 36 -16.98 6.17 -7.67
N ALA A 37 -16.46 6.37 -8.88
CA ALA A 37 -15.58 5.40 -9.53
C ALA A 37 -14.30 5.08 -8.73
N PHE A 38 -13.70 6.08 -8.06
CA PHE A 38 -12.52 5.84 -7.20
C PHE A 38 -12.87 5.03 -5.95
N PHE A 39 -14.04 5.29 -5.34
CA PHE A 39 -14.53 4.52 -4.21
C PHE A 39 -14.90 3.09 -4.61
N GLU A 40 -15.56 2.91 -5.76
CA GLU A 40 -15.89 1.59 -6.32
C GLU A 40 -14.63 0.79 -6.63
N ALA A 41 -13.66 1.37 -7.34
CA ALA A 41 -12.38 0.72 -7.64
C ALA A 41 -11.55 0.41 -6.38
N SER A 42 -11.79 1.14 -5.29
CA SER A 42 -11.13 0.94 -4.00
C SER A 42 -11.97 0.14 -2.99
N SER A 43 -13.14 -0.38 -3.39
CA SER A 43 -14.05 -1.07 -2.48
C SER A 43 -13.48 -2.41 -2.03
N GLU A 44 -12.86 -3.15 -2.94
CA GLU A 44 -12.26 -4.46 -2.66
C GLU A 44 -10.94 -4.33 -1.89
N LEU A 45 -10.81 -5.11 -0.83
CA LEU A 45 -9.57 -5.23 -0.05
C LEU A 45 -8.67 -6.28 -0.68
N THR A 46 -7.59 -5.83 -1.31
CA THR A 46 -6.52 -6.71 -1.81
C THR A 46 -5.27 -6.52 -0.94
N PRO A 47 -4.86 -7.48 -0.10
CA PRO A 47 -3.64 -7.31 0.69
C PRO A 47 -2.39 -7.32 -0.19
N LEU A 48 -1.32 -6.64 0.26
CA LEU A 48 0.01 -6.79 -0.34
C LEU A 48 0.80 -7.80 0.50
N GLN A 49 1.25 -8.86 -0.15
CA GLN A 49 1.94 -9.97 0.51
C GLN A 49 3.20 -10.32 -0.30
N ILE A 50 4.33 -10.45 0.38
CA ILE A 50 5.56 -11.04 -0.16
C ILE A 50 5.90 -12.31 0.61
N ALA A 51 6.63 -13.23 -0.01
CA ALA A 51 7.06 -14.45 0.64
C ALA A 51 8.12 -14.16 1.70
N THR A 52 7.73 -14.23 2.97
CA THR A 52 8.54 -14.02 4.18
C THR A 52 9.18 -15.31 4.70
N GLY A 53 8.61 -16.47 4.32
CA GLY A 53 9.21 -17.80 4.45
C GLY A 53 9.57 -18.16 5.89
N GLU A 54 10.86 -18.39 6.14
CA GLU A 54 11.39 -18.84 7.44
C GLU A 54 11.21 -17.83 8.58
N LEU A 55 10.99 -16.54 8.27
CA LEU A 55 10.85 -15.49 9.28
C LEU A 55 9.54 -15.60 10.07
N GLU A 56 8.44 -15.99 9.42
CA GLU A 56 7.14 -16.20 10.08
C GLU A 56 7.24 -17.30 11.14
N LYS A 57 7.80 -18.45 10.74
CA LYS A 57 8.03 -19.59 11.63
C LYS A 57 8.95 -19.26 12.81
N TYR A 58 9.86 -18.30 12.63
CA TYR A 58 10.78 -17.89 13.68
C TYR A 58 10.08 -17.02 14.74
N ILE A 59 9.18 -16.12 14.32
CA ILE A 59 8.35 -15.31 15.23
C ILE A 59 7.40 -16.21 16.03
N GLU A 60 6.73 -17.15 15.36
CA GLU A 60 5.78 -18.08 15.99
C GLU A 60 6.45 -18.94 17.08
N LYS A 61 7.70 -19.33 16.87
CA LYS A 61 8.41 -20.22 17.79
C LYS A 61 8.96 -19.53 19.04
N ASN A 62 8.86 -18.20 19.19
CA ASN A 62 9.45 -17.43 20.29
C ASN A 62 10.87 -17.89 20.65
N ALA A 63 11.63 -18.32 19.65
CA ALA A 63 12.88 -19.03 19.88
C ALA A 63 13.94 -18.03 20.34
N MET A 64 14.47 -18.21 21.55
CA MET A 64 15.67 -17.52 22.03
C MET A 64 16.84 -17.84 21.08
N ALA A 65 17.03 -17.01 20.05
CA ALA A 65 18.10 -17.19 19.10
C ALA A 65 19.41 -16.71 19.70
N ASP A 66 20.48 -17.43 19.35
CA ASP A 66 21.82 -16.89 19.49
C ASP A 66 21.94 -15.54 18.76
N ARG A 67 22.81 -14.67 19.27
CA ARG A 67 23.03 -13.31 18.77
C ARG A 67 23.40 -13.33 17.27
N LYS A 68 24.11 -14.35 16.80
CA LYS A 68 24.48 -14.49 15.38
C LYS A 68 23.26 -14.80 14.50
N THR A 69 22.41 -15.71 14.93
CA THR A 69 21.16 -16.04 14.25
C THR A 69 20.22 -14.83 14.18
N LEU A 70 20.05 -14.09 15.29
CA LEU A 70 19.23 -12.88 15.31
C LEU A 70 19.73 -11.81 14.30
N ARG A 71 21.04 -11.57 14.24
CA ARG A 71 21.64 -10.63 13.27
C ARG A 71 21.36 -11.04 11.83
N ASN A 72 21.46 -12.32 11.51
CA ASN A 72 21.18 -12.83 10.16
C ASN A 72 19.70 -12.65 9.79
N LEU A 73 18.79 -12.90 10.73
CA LEU A 73 17.35 -12.72 10.53
C LEU A 73 17.00 -11.25 10.29
N ILE A 74 17.55 -10.32 11.08
CA ILE A 74 17.37 -8.88 10.86
C ILE A 74 17.89 -8.47 9.48
N LYS A 75 19.07 -8.99 9.07
CA LYS A 75 19.62 -8.70 7.73
C LYS A 75 18.71 -9.21 6.61
N LYS A 76 18.18 -10.42 6.73
CA LYS A 76 17.23 -11.01 5.78
C LYS A 76 15.93 -10.21 5.72
N SER A 77 15.39 -9.86 6.88
CA SER A 77 14.20 -9.02 7.03
C SER A 77 14.38 -7.66 6.36
N ASN A 78 15.50 -6.97 6.60
CA ASN A 78 15.80 -5.68 5.95
C ASN A 78 15.90 -5.77 4.42
N GLY A 79 16.35 -6.92 3.88
CA GLY A 79 16.29 -7.18 2.44
C GLY A 79 14.84 -7.23 1.94
N LEU A 80 14.02 -8.06 2.58
CA LEU A 80 12.61 -8.21 2.23
C LEU A 80 11.79 -6.93 2.44
N ILE A 81 12.13 -6.09 3.42
CA ILE A 81 11.51 -4.77 3.59
C ILE A 81 11.73 -3.89 2.35
N ARG A 82 12.92 -3.95 1.73
CA ARG A 82 13.17 -3.22 0.48
C ARG A 82 12.33 -3.78 -0.66
N ASP A 83 12.24 -5.10 -0.76
CA ASP A 83 11.43 -5.77 -1.78
C ASP A 83 9.94 -5.44 -1.60
N TYR A 84 9.45 -5.43 -0.36
CA TYR A 84 8.09 -5.03 -0.01
C TYR A 84 7.81 -3.57 -0.37
N ASN A 85 8.74 -2.66 -0.05
CA ASN A 85 8.62 -1.25 -0.40
C ASN A 85 8.58 -1.06 -1.92
N TYR A 86 9.40 -1.79 -2.67
CA TYR A 86 9.36 -1.79 -4.13
C TYR A 86 8.02 -2.31 -4.65
N ALA A 87 7.54 -3.44 -4.15
CA ALA A 87 6.23 -3.99 -4.51
C ALA A 87 5.08 -3.02 -4.19
N TRP A 88 5.18 -2.27 -3.09
CA TRP A 88 4.19 -1.27 -2.73
C TRP A 88 4.21 -0.06 -3.67
N LEU A 89 5.40 0.42 -4.05
CA LEU A 89 5.55 1.50 -5.05
C LEU A 89 5.00 1.08 -6.43
N GLU A 90 5.35 -0.12 -6.89
CA GLU A 90 4.81 -0.69 -8.13
C GLU A 90 3.28 -0.77 -8.08
N ARG A 91 2.73 -1.18 -6.94
CA ARG A 91 1.28 -1.25 -6.73
C ARG A 91 0.62 0.14 -6.80
N MET A 92 1.22 1.17 -6.19
CA MET A 92 0.70 2.55 -6.28
C MET A 92 0.67 3.08 -7.71
N GLY A 93 1.58 2.61 -8.58
CA GLY A 93 1.66 3.01 -9.98
C GLY A 93 0.76 2.22 -10.93
N ASN A 94 0.21 1.07 -10.51
CA ASN A 94 -0.47 0.14 -11.41
C ASN A 94 -1.87 -0.29 -10.95
N THR A 95 -2.26 -0.04 -9.69
CA THR A 95 -3.58 -0.44 -9.17
C THR A 95 -4.70 0.49 -9.63
N GLU A 96 -5.92 -0.04 -9.73
CA GLU A 96 -7.14 0.78 -9.87
C GLU A 96 -7.62 1.32 -8.51
N ALA A 97 -7.26 0.65 -7.41
CA ALA A 97 -7.61 1.02 -6.03
C ALA A 97 -6.74 2.17 -5.46
N LEU A 98 -6.54 3.24 -6.24
CA LEU A 98 -5.61 4.32 -5.91
C LEU A 98 -5.93 5.05 -4.62
N LEU A 99 -7.22 5.25 -4.36
CA LEU A 99 -7.67 5.94 -3.16
C LEU A 99 -7.31 5.15 -1.90
N ARG A 100 -7.46 3.81 -1.92
CA ARG A 100 -7.08 2.95 -0.80
C ARG A 100 -5.57 3.00 -0.53
N GLU A 101 -4.74 2.89 -1.56
CA GLU A 101 -3.28 2.98 -1.37
C GLU A 101 -2.83 4.37 -0.93
N LYS A 102 -3.49 5.42 -1.41
CA LYS A 102 -3.23 6.79 -0.97
C LYS A 102 -3.55 6.99 0.51
N MET A 103 -4.70 6.49 0.96
CA MET A 103 -5.08 6.54 2.37
C MET A 103 -4.15 5.68 3.23
N THR A 104 -3.75 4.52 2.74
CA THR A 104 -2.77 3.67 3.43
C THR A 104 -1.44 4.40 3.62
N LEU A 105 -0.92 5.07 2.58
CA LEU A 105 0.30 5.87 2.67
C LEU A 105 0.13 7.05 3.63
N PHE A 106 -1.02 7.72 3.61
CA PHE A 106 -1.35 8.81 4.53
C PHE A 106 -1.27 8.33 5.98
N TRP A 107 -1.95 7.23 6.33
CA TRP A 107 -1.94 6.69 7.69
C TRP A 107 -0.58 6.14 8.09
N ALA A 108 0.13 5.48 7.18
CA ALA A 108 1.49 5.00 7.43
C ALA A 108 2.44 6.14 7.80
N ASN A 109 2.28 7.31 7.15
CA ASN A 109 3.02 8.53 7.46
C ASN A 109 2.49 9.28 8.69
N HIS A 110 1.21 9.14 9.04
CA HIS A 110 0.63 9.76 10.23
C HIS A 110 1.08 9.05 11.52
N PHE A 111 1.01 7.72 11.54
CA PHE A 111 1.37 6.92 12.72
C PHE A 111 2.87 6.61 12.85
N VAL A 112 3.67 6.90 11.82
CA VAL A 112 5.14 6.77 11.75
C VAL A 112 5.68 5.59 12.57
N CYS A 113 5.55 4.38 12.03
CA CYS A 113 6.11 3.17 12.64
C CYS A 113 7.39 2.76 11.92
N ARG A 114 8.47 2.53 12.68
CA ARG A 114 9.69 1.89 12.16
C ARG A 114 9.73 0.45 12.61
N ASP A 115 9.54 -0.46 11.66
CA ASP A 115 9.70 -1.90 11.91
C ASP A 115 10.88 -2.46 11.13
N ASN A 116 11.74 -3.23 11.82
CA ASN A 116 12.84 -3.97 11.20
C ASN A 116 12.45 -5.43 10.94
N ASN A 117 11.20 -5.80 11.20
CA ASN A 117 10.59 -7.10 10.95
C ASN A 117 9.58 -6.99 9.81
N ILE A 118 9.88 -7.64 8.69
CA ILE A 118 9.02 -7.64 7.51
C ILE A 118 7.62 -8.20 7.78
N VAL A 119 7.49 -9.23 8.63
CA VAL A 119 6.20 -9.87 8.89
C VAL A 119 5.26 -8.87 9.56
N HIS A 120 5.77 -8.16 10.56
CA HIS A 120 5.01 -7.12 11.25
C HIS A 120 4.74 -5.91 10.35
N LEU A 121 5.73 -5.46 9.56
CA LEU A 121 5.56 -4.35 8.60
C LEU A 121 4.45 -4.65 7.57
N GLN A 122 4.42 -5.88 7.07
CA GLN A 122 3.41 -6.35 6.13
C GLN A 122 2.01 -6.39 6.79
N GLN A 123 1.91 -6.96 7.99
CA GLN A 123 0.68 -6.96 8.77
C GLN A 123 0.19 -5.53 9.04
N TYR A 124 1.07 -4.66 9.53
CA TYR A 124 0.77 -3.25 9.80
C TYR A 124 0.19 -2.54 8.59
N ASN A 125 0.86 -2.61 7.43
CA ASN A 125 0.35 -1.96 6.23
C ASN A 125 -0.97 -2.56 5.73
N ASN A 126 -1.20 -3.87 5.92
CA ASN A 126 -2.46 -4.49 5.53
C ASN A 126 -3.61 -4.11 6.48
N ILE A 127 -3.36 -3.94 7.77
CA ILE A 127 -4.32 -3.37 8.74
C ILE A 127 -4.68 -1.94 8.33
N LEU A 128 -3.68 -1.12 7.97
CA LEU A 128 -3.93 0.22 7.45
C LEU A 128 -4.73 0.21 6.15
N ARG A 129 -4.49 -0.76 5.25
CA ARG A 129 -5.28 -0.92 4.01
C ARG A 129 -6.72 -1.29 4.31
N GLU A 130 -6.95 -2.22 5.23
CA GLU A 130 -8.28 -2.66 5.64
C GLU A 130 -9.10 -1.49 6.19
N HIS A 131 -8.50 -0.72 7.09
CA HIS A 131 -9.15 0.41 7.76
C HIS A 131 -8.85 1.76 7.09
N ALA A 132 -8.45 1.78 5.81
CA ALA A 132 -8.02 3.00 5.12
C ALA A 132 -9.08 4.13 5.13
N PHE A 133 -10.36 3.77 5.15
CA PHE A 133 -11.51 4.67 5.20
C PHE A 133 -12.19 4.76 6.57
N GLY A 134 -11.53 4.24 7.62
CA GLY A 134 -12.02 4.32 8.99
C GLY A 134 -11.93 5.73 9.57
N ASP A 135 -12.69 5.96 10.64
CA ASP A 135 -12.63 7.17 11.46
C ASP A 135 -11.70 6.89 12.66
N PHE A 136 -10.69 7.74 12.86
CA PHE A 136 -9.59 7.55 13.84
C PHE A 136 -9.36 8.81 14.66
#